data_AF-A0AAV7P351-F1
#
_entry.id   AF-A0AAV7P351-F1
#
_cell.length_a   1.000
_cell.length_b   1.000
_cell.length_c   1.000
_cell.angle_alpha   90.00
_cell.angle_beta   90.00
_cell.angle_gamma   90.00
#
_symmetry.space_group_name_H-M   'P 1'
#
loop_
_entity.id
_entity.type
_entity.pdbx_description
1 polymer ?
#
loop_
_entity_poly.entity_id
_entity_poly.type
_entity_poly.pdbx_seq_one_letter_code
_entity_poly.pdbx_strand_id
1 'polypeptide(L)'
;EGNLGNALRSLRPSVEFWRSLKLSVMARVALSKMIILPRLLYYFANLPLLIPRAWFRDLNAILRELIWDNGRRRTTLATICRPPNAGGLGAPDFEAYYLASQLQWISGWLVGQG
;
A
#
# COMPACT_ATOMS: atom_id res chain seq x y z
N GLU A 1 -0.33 18.37 11.83
CA GLU A 1 -1.03 17.24 11.19
C GLU A 1 -0.66 17.21 9.70
N GLY A 2 0.39 16.46 9.36
CA GLY A 2 1.14 16.64 8.11
C GLY A 2 0.54 15.98 6.87
N ASN A 3 1.18 16.23 5.73
CA ASN A 3 0.84 15.75 4.38
C ASN A 3 0.41 14.28 4.26
N LEU A 4 0.87 13.39 5.16
CA LEU A 4 0.49 11.98 5.20
C LEU A 4 -1.00 11.73 5.49
N GLY A 5 -1.63 12.56 6.33
CA GLY A 5 -3.08 12.48 6.56
C GLY A 5 -3.88 12.88 5.32
N ASN A 6 -3.35 13.84 4.55
CA ASN A 6 -3.93 14.25 3.26
C ASN A 6 -3.78 13.17 2.20
N ALA A 7 -2.68 12.40 2.21
CA ALA A 7 -2.46 11.29 1.28
C ALA A 7 -3.53 10.19 1.43
N LEU A 8 -3.91 9.79 2.65
CA LEU A 8 -4.98 8.80 2.84
C LEU A 8 -6.35 9.35 2.42
N ARG A 9 -6.61 10.63 2.71
CA ARG A 9 -7.86 11.30 2.30
C ARG A 9 -8.00 11.37 0.78
N SER A 10 -6.90 11.65 0.05
CA SER A 10 -6.92 11.74 -1.41
C SER A 10 -7.12 10.39 -2.10
N LEU A 11 -6.86 9.27 -1.41
CA LEU A 11 -7.15 7.94 -1.92
C LEU A 11 -8.63 7.58 -1.86
N ARG A 12 -9.40 8.11 -0.90
CA ARG A 12 -10.81 7.73 -0.69
C ARG A 12 -11.69 7.87 -1.94
N PRO A 13 -11.68 8.99 -2.69
CA PRO A 13 -12.53 9.12 -3.88
C PRO A 13 -12.20 8.07 -4.95
N SER A 14 -10.91 7.80 -5.15
CA SER A 14 -10.48 6.76 -6.09
C SER A 14 -10.94 5.38 -5.62
N VAL A 15 -10.75 5.05 -4.34
CA VAL A 15 -11.18 3.76 -3.77
C VAL A 15 -12.69 3.57 -3.92
N GLU A 16 -13.49 4.59 -3.62
CA GLU A 16 -14.96 4.51 -3.72
C GLU A 16 -15.42 4.29 -5.17
N PHE A 17 -14.79 4.99 -6.13
CA PHE A 17 -15.06 4.79 -7.55
C PHE A 17 -14.80 3.34 -7.98
N TRP A 18 -13.60 2.80 -7.69
CA TRP A 18 -13.24 1.43 -8.08
C TRP A 18 -14.01 0.36 -7.33
N ARG A 19 -14.45 0.68 -6.11
CA ARG A 19 -15.30 -0.19 -5.30
C ARG A 19 -16.69 -0.36 -5.90
N SER A 20 -17.26 0.70 -6.49
CA SER A 20 -18.57 0.65 -7.14
C SER A 20 -18.66 -0.37 -8.29
N LEU A 21 -17.51 -0.75 -8.85
CA LEU A 21 -17.41 -1.73 -9.93
C LEU A 21 -17.42 -3.16 -9.37
N LYS A 22 -18.22 -4.03 -10.00
CA LYS A 22 -18.24 -5.47 -9.72
C LYS A 22 -16.99 -6.13 -10.29
N LEU A 23 -15.91 -6.13 -9.51
CA LEU A 23 -14.60 -6.69 -9.89
C LEU A 23 -14.26 -7.91 -9.04
N SER A 24 -13.44 -8.81 -9.60
CA SER A 24 -12.88 -9.93 -8.86
C SER A 24 -11.86 -9.44 -7.80
N VAL A 25 -11.61 -10.27 -6.78
CA VAL A 25 -10.58 -10.00 -5.76
C VAL A 25 -9.20 -9.80 -6.40
N MET A 26 -8.87 -10.61 -7.42
CA MET A 26 -7.61 -10.49 -8.14
C MET A 26 -7.49 -9.17 -8.91
N ALA A 27 -8.57 -8.74 -9.58
CA ALA A 27 -8.60 -7.44 -10.24
C ALA A 27 -8.45 -6.28 -9.25
N ARG A 28 -9.10 -6.36 -8.08
CA ARG A 28 -8.96 -5.36 -7.00
C ARG A 28 -7.54 -5.30 -6.43
N VAL A 29 -6.87 -6.44 -6.29
CA VAL A 29 -5.44 -6.48 -5.91
C VAL A 29 -4.58 -5.81 -6.99
N ALA A 30 -4.80 -6.10 -8.27
CA ALA A 30 -4.09 -5.43 -9.36
C ALA A 30 -4.32 -3.90 -9.35
N LEU A 31 -5.56 -3.44 -9.15
CA LEU A 31 -5.88 -2.03 -9.01
C LEU A 31 -5.14 -1.36 -7.83
N SER A 32 -5.02 -2.05 -6.69
CA SER A 32 -4.26 -1.52 -5.55
C SER A 32 -2.78 -1.26 -5.91
N LYS A 33 -2.18 -2.13 -6.73
CA LYS A 33 -0.82 -1.96 -7.27
C LYS A 33 -0.72 -0.83 -8.28
N MET A 34 -1.77 -0.60 -9.06
CA MET A 34 -1.72 0.39 -10.15
C MET A 34 -2.07 1.81 -9.68
N ILE A 35 -2.90 1.96 -8.65
CA ILE A 35 -3.42 3.27 -8.24
C ILE A 35 -2.82 3.74 -6.92
N ILE A 36 -2.81 2.86 -5.91
CA ILE A 36 -2.44 3.24 -4.55
C ILE A 36 -0.91 3.21 -4.40
N LEU A 37 -0.28 2.14 -4.88
CA LEU A 37 1.18 1.97 -4.80
C LEU A 37 1.99 3.12 -5.40
N PRO A 38 1.80 3.55 -6.68
CA PRO A 38 2.62 4.63 -7.23
C PRO A 38 2.43 5.96 -6.51
N ARG A 39 1.20 6.26 -6.04
CA ARG A 39 0.93 7.46 -5.24
C ARG A 39 1.71 7.45 -3.94
N LEU A 40 1.75 6.31 -3.25
CA LEU A 40 2.45 6.19 -1.96
C LEU A 40 3.97 6.08 -2.11
N LEU A 41 4.47 5.46 -3.17
CA LEU A 41 5.89 5.40 -3.47
C LEU A 41 6.50 6.80 -3.60
N TYR A 42 5.78 7.75 -4.22
CA TYR A 42 6.22 9.14 -4.27
C TYR A 42 6.45 9.72 -2.86
N TYR A 43 5.52 9.50 -1.93
CA TYR A 43 5.69 9.98 -0.55
C TYR A 43 6.81 9.24 0.17
N PHE A 44 6.93 7.92 -0.01
CA PHE A 44 7.98 7.13 0.63
C PHE A 44 9.38 7.51 0.17
N ALA A 45 9.54 7.91 -1.10
CA ALA A 45 10.82 8.35 -1.63
C ALA A 45 11.22 9.76 -1.16
N ASN A 46 10.25 10.65 -0.92
CA ASN A 46 10.50 12.07 -0.62
C ASN A 46 10.42 12.43 0.87
N LEU A 47 9.89 11.55 1.73
CA LEU A 47 9.84 11.78 3.17
C LEU A 47 10.99 11.06 3.89
N PRO A 48 11.99 11.79 4.41
CA PRO A 48 12.99 11.25 5.34
C PRO A 48 12.44 11.22 6.78
N LEU A 49 11.18 10.79 6.95
CA LEU A 49 10.47 10.80 8.23
C LEU A 49 9.96 9.40 8.57
N LEU A 50 10.10 9.02 9.84
CA LEU A 50 9.53 7.80 10.39
C LEU A 50 8.00 7.87 10.36
N ILE A 51 7.38 7.05 9.52
CA ILE A 51 5.93 6.99 9.42
C ILE A 51 5.38 6.14 10.59
N PRO A 52 4.45 6.67 11.40
CA PRO A 52 3.87 5.91 12.51
C PRO A 52 3.13 4.67 12.03
N ARG A 53 3.24 3.54 12.77
CA ARG A 53 2.49 2.30 12.49
C ARG A 53 0.97 2.50 12.42
N ALA A 54 0.44 3.47 13.16
CA ALA A 54 -0.98 3.82 13.12
C ALA A 54 -1.43 4.24 11.69
N TRP A 55 -0.59 4.97 10.96
CA TRP A 55 -0.89 5.39 9.59
C TRP A 55 -0.95 4.18 8.64
N PHE A 56 -0.03 3.22 8.77
CA PHE A 56 -0.06 1.99 7.99
C PHE A 56 -1.30 1.14 8.30
N ARG A 57 -1.75 1.12 9.57
CA ARG A 57 -3.00 0.44 9.94
C ARG A 57 -4.21 1.07 9.24
N ASP A 58 -4.27 2.39 9.17
CA ASP A 58 -5.37 3.11 8.51
C ASP A 58 -5.35 2.88 6.99
N LEU A 59 -4.15 2.89 6.37
CA LEU A 59 -3.98 2.50 4.97
C LEU A 59 -4.43 1.05 4.73
N ASN A 60 -4.03 0.13 5.60
CA ASN A 60 -4.42 -1.28 5.53
C ASN A 60 -5.94 -1.46 5.68
N ALA A 61 -6.63 -0.57 6.41
CA ALA A 61 -8.09 -0.57 6.46
C ALA A 61 -8.71 -0.22 5.11
N ILE A 62 -8.22 0.84 4.46
CA ILE A 62 -8.66 1.26 3.11
C ILE A 62 -8.45 0.15 2.07
N LEU A 63 -7.30 -0.55 2.12
CA LEU A 63 -7.03 -1.68 1.22
C LEU A 63 -7.98 -2.85 1.46
N ARG A 64 -8.30 -3.15 2.72
CA ARG A 64 -9.27 -4.19 3.07
C ARG A 64 -10.65 -3.84 2.55
N GLU A 65 -11.05 -2.57 2.61
CA GLU A 65 -12.31 -2.09 2.05
C GLU A 65 -12.34 -2.22 0.53
N LEU A 66 -11.26 -1.84 -0.17
CA LEU A 66 -11.16 -1.98 -1.63
C LEU A 66 -11.24 -3.44 -2.08
N ILE A 67 -10.55 -4.35 -1.39
CA ILE A 67 -10.47 -5.76 -1.77
C ILE A 67 -11.78 -6.50 -1.43
N TRP A 68 -12.29 -6.33 -0.21
CA TRP A 68 -13.38 -7.14 0.33
C TRP A 68 -14.75 -6.45 0.34
N ASP A 69 -14.84 -5.14 0.09
CA ASP A 69 -16.09 -4.40 -0.12
C ASP A 69 -17.16 -4.67 0.95
N ASN A 70 -16.77 -4.56 2.22
CA ASN A 70 -17.56 -4.90 3.41
C ASN A 70 -18.16 -6.33 3.46
N GLY A 71 -17.84 -7.19 2.50
CA GLY A 71 -18.19 -8.59 2.50
C GLY A 71 -17.44 -9.38 3.55
N ARG A 72 -17.84 -10.64 3.75
CA ARG A 72 -17.21 -11.55 4.72
C ARG A 72 -15.75 -11.79 4.32
N ARG A 73 -14.81 -11.24 5.09
CA ARG A 73 -13.36 -11.40 4.90
C ARG A 73 -13.03 -12.88 4.89
N ARG A 74 -12.65 -13.42 3.72
CA ARG A 74 -12.27 -14.84 3.58
C ARG A 74 -10.79 -15.07 3.88
N THR A 75 -9.95 -14.05 3.71
CA THR A 75 -8.50 -14.18 3.85
C THR A 75 -7.87 -12.92 4.47
N THR A 76 -6.85 -13.08 5.31
CA THR A 76 -6.12 -11.95 5.92
C THR A 76 -5.27 -11.21 4.88
N LEU A 77 -5.07 -9.89 5.07
CA LEU A 77 -4.24 -9.08 4.16
C LEU A 77 -2.80 -9.65 4.07
N ALA A 78 -2.24 -10.11 5.19
CA ALA A 78 -0.90 -10.71 5.25
C ALA A 78 -0.77 -11.94 4.32
N THR A 79 -1.81 -12.77 4.24
CA THR A 79 -1.83 -13.92 3.31
C THR A 79 -1.93 -13.44 1.85
N ILE A 80 -2.71 -12.40 1.57
CA ILE A 80 -2.87 -11.85 0.21
C ILE A 80 -1.57 -11.21 -0.28
N CYS A 81 -0.80 -10.56 0.61
CA CYS A 81 0.49 -9.95 0.28
C CYS A 81 1.57 -10.99 -0.06
N ARG A 82 1.41 -12.25 0.35
CA ARG A 82 2.36 -13.30 -0.02
C ARG A 82 2.43 -13.46 -1.53
N PRO A 83 3.60 -13.81 -2.08
CA PRO A 83 3.74 -14.05 -3.50
C PRO A 83 2.90 -15.27 -3.97
N PRO A 84 2.53 -15.35 -5.25
CA PRO A 84 1.71 -16.44 -5.79
C PRO A 84 2.29 -17.84 -5.56
N ASN A 85 3.62 -17.97 -5.60
CA ASN A 85 4.32 -19.22 -5.31
C ASN A 85 4.15 -19.70 -3.85
N ALA A 86 3.80 -18.81 -2.93
CA ALA A 86 3.54 -19.10 -1.52
C ALA A 86 2.03 -19.11 -1.19
N GLY A 87 1.17 -19.23 -2.21
CA GLY A 87 -0.29 -19.30 -2.04
C GLY A 87 -0.98 -17.96 -1.74
N GLY A 88 -0.31 -16.84 -2.01
CA GLY A 88 -0.91 -15.50 -1.90
C GLY A 88 -1.32 -14.93 -3.26
N LEU A 89 -1.71 -13.65 -3.27
CA LEU A 89 -2.08 -12.90 -4.49
C LEU A 89 -1.05 -11.81 -4.84
N GLY A 90 0.04 -11.73 -4.08
CA GLY A 90 1.11 -10.75 -4.22
C GLY A 90 0.64 -9.31 -4.07
N ALA A 91 -0.35 -9.02 -3.21
CA ALA A 91 -0.75 -7.63 -2.93
C ALA A 91 0.42 -6.81 -2.35
N PRO A 92 0.43 -5.48 -2.56
CA PRO A 92 1.52 -4.64 -2.06
C PRO A 92 1.50 -4.56 -0.53
N ASP A 93 2.64 -4.88 0.09
CA ASP A 93 2.88 -4.63 1.51
C ASP A 93 3.53 -3.25 1.67
N PHE A 94 2.72 -2.26 2.03
CA PHE A 94 3.15 -0.87 2.10
C PHE A 94 4.19 -0.58 3.19
N GLU A 95 4.21 -1.35 4.28
CA GLU A 95 5.24 -1.21 5.31
C GLU A 95 6.58 -1.73 4.77
N ALA A 96 6.58 -2.88 4.10
CA ALA A 96 7.77 -3.41 3.44
C ALA A 96 8.27 -2.49 2.31
N TYR A 97 7.38 -1.94 1.48
CA TYR A 97 7.75 -0.97 0.44
C TYR A 97 8.39 0.29 1.02
N TYR A 98 7.82 0.83 2.10
CA TYR A 98 8.39 1.98 2.78
C TYR A 98 9.81 1.68 3.28
N LEU A 99 10.01 0.56 3.99
CA LEU A 99 11.32 0.16 4.49
C LEU A 99 12.33 -0.02 3.35
N ALA A 100 11.92 -0.65 2.24
CA ALA A 100 12.77 -0.82 1.07
C ALA A 100 13.18 0.53 0.45
N SER A 101 12.26 1.49 0.34
CA SER A 101 12.57 2.84 -0.18
C SER A 101 13.56 3.59 0.73
N GLN A 102 13.41 3.50 2.05
CA GLN A 102 14.34 4.12 2.99
C GLN A 102 15.74 3.47 2.92
N LEU A 103 15.80 2.13 2.85
CA LEU A 103 17.05 1.39 2.71
C LEU A 103 17.78 1.74 1.40
N GLN A 104 17.05 1.90 0.30
CA GLN A 104 17.63 2.30 -0.98
C GLN A 104 18.30 3.68 -0.87
N TRP A 105 17.66 4.63 -0.20
CA TRP A 105 18.22 5.97 0.00
C TRP A 105 19.50 5.93 0.84
N ILE A 106 19.49 5.18 1.94
CA ILE A 106 20.66 4.99 2.82
C ILE A 106 21.79 4.29 2.07
N SER A 107 21.49 3.24 1.30
CA SER A 107 22.48 2.51 0.50
C SER A 107 23.14 3.41 -0.55
N GLY A 108 22.38 4.30 -1.18
CA GLY A 108 22.93 5.27 -2.14
C GLY A 108 23.94 6.22 -1.48
N TRP A 109 23.66 6.68 -0.26
CA TRP A 109 24.60 7.50 0.51
C TRP A 109 25.87 6.76 0.90
N LEU A 110 25.78 5.50 1.31
CA LEU A 110 26.94 4.72 1.74
C LEU A 110 27.86 4.34 0.56
N VAL A 111 27.29 4.04 -0.60
CA VAL A 111 28.07 3.65 -1.80
C VAL A 111 28.61 4.87 -2.55
N GLY A 112 27.92 6.01 -2.51
CA GLY A 112 28.35 7.24 -3.19
C GLY A 112 29.46 8.04 -2.50
N GLN A 113 30.01 7.56 -1.37
CA GLN A 113 31.18 8.18 -0.69
C GLN A 113 32.52 7.48 -1.00
N GLY A 114 32.57 6.60 -2.00
CA GLY A 114 33.79 5.95 -2.50
C GLY A 114 34.33 6.59 -3.77
#